data_AF-A0A1G7WIE1-F1
#
_entry.id   AF-A0A1G7WIE1-F1
#
_cell.length_a   1.000
_cell.length_b   1.000
_cell.length_c   1.000
_cell.angle_alpha   90.00
_cell.angle_beta   90.00
_cell.angle_gamma   90.00
#
_symmetry.space_group_name_H-M   'P 1'
#
loop_
_entity.id
_entity.type
_entity.pdbx_description
1 polymer ?
#
loop_
_entity_poly.entity_id
_entity_poly.type
_entity_poly.pdbx_seq_one_letter_code
_entity_poly.pdbx_strand_id
1 'polypeptide(L)'
;MGGMFCDCICLTELDVSKFNTSKVTDIHGMFRDCDSLTKLDVRNFDTSNVTGMSNMFFGCNSLTSLNVRNFNTSKVTDMSDMFCFCIRLTELDVSCFNTANVTNMEEMFNSCEKLKTIYVGDGWNTSKVEESEGMFGDCANLVGGKGTKFNPEVTDKTRAKIDGGKKNPGYLTAKK
;
A
#
# COMPACT_ATOMS: atom_id res chain seq x y z
N MET A 1 2.61 9.55 15.57
CA MET A 1 3.39 8.33 15.89
C MET A 1 4.23 7.93 14.68
N GLY A 2 4.80 8.91 13.95
CA GLY A 2 5.65 8.59 12.81
C GLY A 2 6.95 7.91 13.25
N GLY A 3 7.39 6.92 12.48
CA GLY A 3 8.69 6.27 12.64
C GLY A 3 8.87 5.41 13.89
N MET A 4 7.81 5.05 14.62
CA MET A 4 7.95 4.43 15.95
C MET A 4 8.77 3.13 15.97
N PHE A 5 8.69 2.32 14.91
CA PHE A 5 9.48 1.10 14.72
C PHE A 5 10.33 1.17 13.45
N CYS A 6 10.70 2.37 13.00
CA CYS A 6 11.60 2.54 11.86
C CYS A 6 12.93 1.84 12.13
N ASP A 7 13.46 1.16 11.11
CA ASP A 7 14.76 0.47 11.11
C ASP A 7 14.89 -0.62 12.19
N CYS A 8 13.77 -1.14 12.68
CA CYS A 8 13.74 -2.30 13.57
C CYS A 8 14.00 -3.61 12.80
N ILE A 9 15.14 -3.68 12.11
CA ILE A 9 15.49 -4.73 11.13
C ILE A 9 15.49 -6.15 11.70
N CYS A 10 15.71 -6.31 13.01
CA CYS A 10 15.73 -7.60 13.71
C CYS A 10 14.38 -7.96 14.38
N LEU A 11 13.36 -7.11 14.26
CA LEU A 11 12.06 -7.33 14.89
C LEU A 11 11.29 -8.43 14.16
N THR A 12 11.16 -9.59 14.79
CA THR A 12 10.48 -10.77 14.22
C THR A 12 9.01 -10.84 14.58
N GLU A 13 8.64 -10.28 15.74
CA GLU A 13 7.28 -10.22 16.27
C GLU A 13 7.02 -8.86 16.93
N LEU A 14 5.78 -8.39 16.85
CA LEU A 14 5.36 -7.15 17.49
C LEU A 14 3.88 -7.21 17.84
N ASP A 15 3.57 -7.01 19.12
CA ASP A 15 2.19 -6.87 19.59
C ASP A 15 1.82 -5.39 19.71
N VAL A 16 0.97 -4.91 18.81
CA VAL A 16 0.40 -3.55 18.83
C VAL A 16 -1.06 -3.52 19.27
N SER A 17 -1.61 -4.64 19.77
CA SER A 17 -3.04 -4.79 20.08
C SER A 17 -3.58 -3.78 21.11
N LYS A 18 -2.70 -3.25 21.97
CA LYS A 18 -3.03 -2.28 23.02
C LYS A 18 -2.84 -0.82 22.60
N PHE A 19 -2.44 -0.56 21.36
CA PHE A 19 -2.19 0.79 20.89
C PHE A 19 -3.52 1.51 20.68
N ASN A 20 -3.63 2.72 21.24
CA ASN A 20 -4.75 3.62 20.99
C ASN A 20 -4.34 4.65 19.95
N THR A 21 -4.78 4.46 18.70
CA THR A 21 -4.45 5.36 17.59
C THR A 21 -5.56 6.38 17.26
N SER A 22 -6.65 6.42 18.04
CA SER A 22 -7.84 7.26 17.74
C SER A 22 -7.56 8.75 17.60
N LYS A 23 -6.48 9.25 18.21
CA LYS A 23 -6.06 10.67 18.14
C LYS A 23 -4.82 10.90 17.27
N VAL A 24 -4.28 9.86 16.66
CA VAL A 24 -3.06 9.94 15.87
C VAL A 24 -3.40 10.52 14.50
N THR A 25 -2.68 11.56 14.09
CA THR A 25 -2.84 12.20 12.78
C THR A 25 -1.76 11.80 11.79
N ASP A 26 -0.68 11.20 12.26
CA ASP A 26 0.48 10.86 11.43
C ASP A 26 1.11 9.54 11.89
N ILE A 27 1.22 8.60 10.96
CA ILE A 27 1.85 7.28 11.12
C ILE A 27 2.88 7.00 10.02
N HIS A 28 3.46 8.06 9.44
CA HIS A 28 4.51 7.92 8.42
C HIS A 28 5.62 7.00 8.92
N GLY A 29 6.13 6.11 8.07
CA GLY A 29 7.27 5.25 8.39
C GLY A 29 7.13 4.38 9.64
N MET A 30 5.92 4.15 10.18
CA MET A 30 5.76 3.53 11.50
C MET A 30 6.43 2.16 11.60
N PHE A 31 6.45 1.38 10.52
CA PHE A 31 7.09 0.07 10.41
C PHE A 31 8.13 0.02 9.28
N ARG A 32 8.70 1.17 8.91
CA ARG A 32 9.72 1.26 7.86
C ARG A 32 10.93 0.38 8.20
N ASP A 33 11.45 -0.37 7.23
CA ASP A 33 12.61 -1.26 7.34
C ASP A 33 12.50 -2.27 8.51
N CYS A 34 11.29 -2.74 8.82
CA CYS A 34 11.04 -3.89 9.70
C CYS A 34 11.29 -5.22 8.95
N ASP A 35 12.51 -5.39 8.43
CA ASP A 35 12.89 -6.45 7.49
C ASP A 35 12.58 -7.87 7.96
N SER A 36 12.72 -8.16 9.25
CA SER A 36 12.52 -9.49 9.83
C SER A 36 11.06 -9.80 10.19
N LEU A 37 10.16 -8.82 10.08
CA LEU A 37 8.78 -8.98 10.51
C LEU A 37 8.01 -9.82 9.50
N THR A 38 7.56 -11.01 9.90
CA THR A 38 6.87 -11.95 9.00
C THR A 38 5.35 -11.79 9.01
N LYS A 39 4.80 -11.26 10.11
CA LYS A 39 3.40 -11.00 10.37
C LYS A 39 3.24 -9.75 11.22
N LEU A 40 2.20 -8.98 10.95
CA LEU A 40 1.83 -7.80 11.72
C LEU A 40 0.30 -7.67 11.73
N ASP A 41 -0.26 -7.51 12.93
CA ASP A 41 -1.70 -7.31 13.11
C ASP A 41 -1.99 -5.85 13.48
N VAL A 42 -2.53 -5.10 12.51
CA VAL A 42 -2.92 -3.68 12.68
C VAL A 42 -4.44 -3.48 12.72
N ARG A 43 -5.20 -4.55 12.96
CA ARG A 43 -6.68 -4.50 12.90
C ARG A 43 -7.31 -3.60 13.97
N ASN A 44 -6.58 -3.29 15.04
CA ASN A 44 -7.02 -2.39 16.11
C ASN A 44 -6.76 -0.91 15.82
N PHE A 45 -6.07 -0.58 14.72
CA PHE A 45 -5.74 0.81 14.41
C PHE A 45 -7.00 1.55 13.94
N ASP A 46 -7.36 2.60 14.68
CA ASP A 46 -8.22 3.67 14.19
C ASP A 46 -7.35 4.67 13.42
N THR A 47 -7.54 4.75 12.10
CA THR A 47 -6.83 5.69 11.22
C THR A 47 -7.71 6.84 10.75
N SER A 48 -8.91 7.02 11.31
CA SER A 48 -9.90 8.00 10.85
C SER A 48 -9.46 9.46 10.95
N ASN A 49 -8.40 9.74 11.70
CA ASN A 49 -7.78 11.07 11.85
C ASN A 49 -6.43 11.20 11.17
N VAL A 50 -5.91 10.13 10.57
CA VAL A 50 -4.59 10.11 9.93
C VAL A 50 -4.62 10.86 8.60
N THR A 51 -3.64 11.73 8.39
CA THR A 51 -3.42 12.50 7.15
C THR A 51 -2.15 12.09 6.41
N GLY A 52 -1.15 11.54 7.10
CA GLY A 52 0.10 11.03 6.51
C GLY A 52 0.31 9.54 6.76
N MET A 53 0.52 8.76 5.68
CA MET A 53 0.79 7.32 5.72
C MET A 53 1.99 6.90 4.85
N SER A 54 2.78 7.86 4.34
CA SER A 54 3.94 7.54 3.51
C SER A 54 4.93 6.65 4.25
N ASN A 55 5.59 5.77 3.50
CA ASN A 55 6.59 4.83 3.99
C ASN A 55 6.14 3.85 5.10
N MET A 56 4.84 3.77 5.44
CA MET A 56 4.38 3.06 6.65
C MET A 56 4.86 1.61 6.74
N PHE A 57 4.94 0.89 5.63
CA PHE A 57 5.46 -0.48 5.52
C PHE A 57 6.62 -0.61 4.53
N PHE A 58 7.30 0.50 4.20
CA PHE A 58 8.48 0.48 3.34
C PHE A 58 9.50 -0.53 3.85
N GLY A 59 10.08 -1.36 2.98
CA GLY A 59 11.16 -2.27 3.34
C GLY A 59 10.74 -3.42 4.27
N CYS A 60 9.45 -3.68 4.46
CA CYS A 60 8.97 -4.85 5.20
C CYS A 60 9.17 -6.17 4.41
N ASN A 61 10.41 -6.48 4.06
CA ASN A 61 10.83 -7.53 3.12
C ASN A 61 10.30 -8.93 3.50
N SER A 62 10.17 -9.22 4.80
CA SER A 62 9.70 -10.52 5.27
C SER A 62 8.19 -10.68 5.36
N LEU A 63 7.40 -9.61 5.25
CA LEU A 63 5.94 -9.69 5.39
C LEU A 63 5.35 -10.54 4.27
N THR A 64 4.65 -11.61 4.66
CA THR A 64 3.99 -12.53 3.71
C THR A 64 2.49 -12.27 3.57
N SER A 65 1.90 -11.57 4.55
CA SER A 65 0.51 -11.14 4.54
C SER A 65 0.36 -9.89 5.39
N LEU A 66 -0.51 -8.98 4.95
CA LEU A 66 -0.82 -7.76 5.68
C LEU A 66 -2.33 -7.48 5.57
N ASN A 67 -3.01 -7.29 6.70
CA ASN A 67 -4.44 -7.01 6.74
C ASN A 67 -4.71 -5.58 7.19
N VAL A 68 -5.11 -4.73 6.23
CA VAL A 68 -5.40 -3.30 6.43
C VAL A 68 -6.88 -2.96 6.27
N ARG A 69 -7.78 -3.96 6.31
CA ARG A 69 -9.21 -3.76 5.98
C ARG A 69 -9.98 -2.79 6.88
N ASN A 70 -9.45 -2.47 8.06
CA ASN A 70 -10.00 -1.49 9.00
C ASN A 70 -9.53 -0.06 8.75
N PHE A 71 -8.61 0.17 7.81
CA PHE A 71 -8.04 1.48 7.59
C PHE A 71 -9.08 2.40 6.95
N ASN A 72 -9.27 3.56 7.57
CA ASN A 72 -9.94 4.70 6.97
C ASN A 72 -8.86 5.67 6.45
N THR A 73 -8.74 5.79 5.13
CA THR A 73 -7.75 6.66 4.48
C THR A 73 -8.36 7.94 3.90
N SER A 74 -9.62 8.26 4.22
CA SER A 74 -10.36 9.36 3.59
C SER A 74 -9.76 10.76 3.79
N LYS A 75 -8.88 10.93 4.79
CA LYS A 75 -8.15 12.18 5.06
C LYS A 75 -6.69 12.14 4.62
N VAL A 76 -6.20 11.01 4.13
CA VAL A 76 -4.80 10.83 3.77
C VAL A 76 -4.51 11.58 2.47
N THR A 77 -3.42 12.33 2.46
CA THR A 77 -2.94 13.06 1.27
C THR A 77 -1.68 12.46 0.68
N ASP A 78 -0.91 11.72 1.46
CA ASP A 78 0.36 11.13 1.05
C ASP A 78 0.43 9.63 1.40
N MET A 79 0.62 8.82 0.35
CA MET A 79 0.81 7.37 0.38
C MET A 79 2.09 6.94 -0.34
N SER A 80 3.06 7.87 -0.54
CA SER A 80 4.33 7.54 -1.19
C SER A 80 4.98 6.36 -0.47
N ASP A 81 5.57 5.44 -1.24
CA ASP A 81 6.40 4.36 -0.73
C ASP A 81 5.74 3.39 0.27
N MET A 82 4.41 3.47 0.45
CA MET A 82 3.73 2.87 1.60
C MET A 82 3.96 1.36 1.71
N PHE A 83 4.07 0.66 0.58
CA PHE A 83 4.37 -0.78 0.49
C PHE A 83 5.63 -1.06 -0.35
N CYS A 84 6.43 -0.05 -0.67
CA CYS A 84 7.65 -0.21 -1.46
C CYS A 84 8.58 -1.25 -0.79
N PHE A 85 9.20 -2.11 -1.60
CA PHE A 85 10.02 -3.24 -1.14
C PHE A 85 9.29 -4.27 -0.25
N CYS A 86 7.96 -4.38 -0.30
CA CYS A 86 7.27 -5.53 0.32
C CYS A 86 7.41 -6.80 -0.55
N ILE A 87 8.64 -7.27 -0.76
CA ILE A 87 9.01 -8.25 -1.80
C ILE A 87 8.37 -9.64 -1.64
N ARG A 88 7.80 -9.96 -0.47
CA ARG A 88 7.17 -11.25 -0.18
C ARG A 88 5.65 -11.23 -0.18
N LEU A 89 5.00 -10.06 -0.25
CA LEU A 89 3.54 -10.00 -0.38
C LEU A 89 3.13 -10.56 -1.75
N THR A 90 2.15 -11.47 -1.75
CA THR A 90 1.61 -12.05 -3.00
C THR A 90 0.28 -11.44 -3.40
N GLU A 91 -0.48 -10.96 -2.43
CA GLU A 91 -1.74 -10.26 -2.61
C GLU A 91 -1.85 -9.14 -1.59
N LEU A 92 -2.52 -8.06 -1.98
CA LEU A 92 -2.78 -6.94 -1.08
C LEU A 92 -4.22 -6.45 -1.29
N ASP A 93 -4.97 -6.39 -0.20
CA ASP A 93 -6.36 -5.94 -0.22
C ASP A 93 -6.48 -4.56 0.42
N VAL A 94 -6.53 -3.54 -0.44
CA VAL A 94 -6.76 -2.13 -0.09
C VAL A 94 -8.14 -1.68 -0.55
N SER A 95 -9.10 -2.59 -0.67
CA SER A 95 -10.47 -2.26 -1.11
C SER A 95 -11.19 -1.26 -0.21
N CYS A 96 -10.78 -1.17 1.06
CA CYS A 96 -11.26 -0.18 2.02
C CYS A 96 -10.66 1.23 1.83
N PHE A 97 -9.61 1.39 1.02
CA PHE A 97 -8.95 2.69 0.88
C PHE A 97 -9.83 3.65 0.08
N ASN A 98 -10.01 4.83 0.66
CA ASN A 98 -10.50 6.01 -0.04
C ASN A 98 -9.30 6.88 -0.39
N THR A 99 -8.97 7.00 -1.68
CA THR A 99 -7.80 7.73 -2.17
C THR A 99 -8.13 9.06 -2.82
N ALA A 100 -9.39 9.52 -2.73
CA ALA A 100 -9.88 10.73 -3.40
C ALA A 100 -9.21 12.05 -2.95
N ASN A 101 -8.44 12.03 -1.87
CA ASN A 101 -7.67 13.17 -1.37
C ASN A 101 -6.15 12.99 -1.50
N VAL A 102 -5.69 11.84 -2.00
CA VAL A 102 -4.26 11.54 -2.13
C VAL A 102 -3.68 12.29 -3.32
N THR A 103 -2.57 12.97 -3.10
CA THR A 103 -1.80 13.73 -4.11
C THR A 103 -0.47 13.05 -4.45
N ASN A 104 0.12 12.28 -3.53
CA ASN A 104 1.35 11.52 -3.79
C ASN A 104 1.13 10.01 -3.58
N MET A 105 1.47 9.23 -4.62
CA MET A 105 1.55 7.76 -4.63
C MET A 105 2.83 7.27 -5.33
N GLU A 106 3.90 8.07 -5.32
CA GLU A 106 5.21 7.67 -5.82
C GLU A 106 5.63 6.36 -5.19
N GLU A 107 6.12 5.45 -6.02
CA GLU A 107 6.68 4.15 -5.60
C GLU A 107 5.82 3.32 -4.63
N MET A 108 4.52 3.59 -4.51
CA MET A 108 3.65 3.01 -3.47
C MET A 108 3.72 1.48 -3.38
N PHE A 109 3.90 0.81 -4.53
CA PHE A 109 4.09 -0.65 -4.64
C PHE A 109 5.41 -1.04 -5.31
N ASN A 110 6.35 -0.11 -5.49
CA ASN A 110 7.61 -0.38 -6.17
C ASN A 110 8.35 -1.58 -5.55
N SER A 111 8.99 -2.39 -6.39
CA SER A 111 9.77 -3.56 -5.98
C SER A 111 8.95 -4.61 -5.20
N CYS A 112 7.62 -4.60 -5.28
CA CYS A 112 6.77 -5.69 -4.78
C CYS A 112 6.81 -6.89 -5.73
N GLU A 113 7.98 -7.51 -5.89
CA GLU A 113 8.26 -8.49 -6.94
C GLU A 113 7.30 -9.69 -6.97
N LYS A 114 6.84 -10.16 -5.81
CA LYS A 114 5.92 -11.31 -5.71
C LYS A 114 4.45 -10.94 -5.76
N LEU A 115 4.12 -9.65 -5.77
CA LEU A 115 2.74 -9.17 -5.73
C LEU A 115 2.06 -9.50 -7.05
N LYS A 116 1.02 -10.34 -6.98
CA LYS A 116 0.26 -10.81 -8.14
C LYS A 116 -1.03 -10.02 -8.33
N THR A 117 -1.62 -9.57 -7.24
CA THR A 117 -2.95 -8.95 -7.26
C THR A 117 -3.08 -7.87 -6.19
N ILE A 118 -3.57 -6.72 -6.61
CA ILE A 118 -3.99 -5.62 -5.74
C ILE A 118 -5.50 -5.49 -5.86
N TYR A 119 -6.22 -5.64 -4.75
CA TYR A 119 -7.66 -5.45 -4.70
C TYR A 119 -8.01 -4.03 -4.30
N VAL A 120 -8.93 -3.42 -5.05
CA VAL A 120 -9.44 -2.07 -4.80
C VAL A 120 -10.97 -2.04 -4.85
N GLY A 121 -11.56 -1.11 -4.12
CA GLY A 121 -13.00 -0.86 -4.08
C GLY A 121 -13.37 0.49 -4.68
N ASP A 122 -14.62 0.91 -4.48
CA ASP A 122 -15.19 2.14 -5.06
C ASP A 122 -14.50 3.43 -4.57
N GLY A 123 -13.80 3.37 -3.44
CA GLY A 123 -13.03 4.50 -2.89
C GLY A 123 -11.71 4.78 -3.63
N TRP A 124 -11.26 3.90 -4.52
CA TRP A 124 -10.01 4.08 -5.24
C TRP A 124 -10.15 5.09 -6.37
N ASN A 125 -9.61 6.29 -6.16
CA ASN A 125 -9.68 7.41 -7.07
C ASN A 125 -8.32 8.14 -7.15
N THR A 126 -7.66 8.08 -8.31
CA THR A 126 -6.34 8.70 -8.55
C THR A 126 -6.41 10.06 -9.26
N SER A 127 -7.59 10.68 -9.36
CA SER A 127 -7.79 11.94 -10.08
C SER A 127 -6.99 13.13 -9.51
N LYS A 128 -6.75 13.14 -8.19
CA LYS A 128 -5.94 14.16 -7.51
C LYS A 128 -4.46 13.79 -7.36
N VAL A 129 -4.05 12.59 -7.76
CA VAL A 129 -2.65 12.17 -7.64
C VAL A 129 -1.82 12.97 -8.63
N GLU A 130 -0.87 13.75 -8.16
CA GLU A 130 0.05 14.57 -8.95
C GLU A 130 1.38 13.84 -9.13
N GLU A 131 1.84 13.16 -8.09
CA GLU A 131 3.12 12.45 -8.00
C GLU A 131 2.85 10.93 -7.99
N SER A 132 3.35 10.21 -8.99
CA SER A 132 3.10 8.76 -9.16
C SER A 132 4.21 8.02 -9.90
N GLU A 133 5.39 8.64 -9.96
CA GLU A 133 6.56 8.03 -10.58
C GLU A 133 6.84 6.67 -9.91
N GLY A 134 7.12 5.65 -10.73
CA GLY A 134 7.49 4.33 -10.24
C GLY A 134 6.45 3.59 -9.40
N MET A 135 5.17 4.02 -9.34
CA MET A 135 4.15 3.45 -8.44
C MET A 135 4.11 1.91 -8.44
N PHE A 136 4.28 1.28 -9.61
CA PHE A 136 4.30 -0.17 -9.80
C PHE A 136 5.66 -0.70 -10.30
N GLY A 137 6.74 0.07 -10.19
CA GLY A 137 8.07 -0.33 -10.64
C GLY A 137 8.45 -1.71 -10.11
N ASP A 138 9.10 -2.52 -10.95
CA ASP A 138 9.56 -3.88 -10.61
C ASP A 138 8.50 -4.85 -10.04
N CYS A 139 7.21 -4.57 -10.24
CA CYS A 139 6.11 -5.48 -9.94
C CYS A 139 5.92 -6.56 -11.03
N ALA A 140 6.98 -7.30 -11.35
CA ALA A 140 7.03 -8.19 -12.52
C ALA A 140 5.93 -9.27 -12.57
N ASN A 141 5.39 -9.66 -11.41
CA ASN A 141 4.32 -10.67 -11.31
C ASN A 141 2.90 -10.10 -11.24
N LEU A 142 2.74 -8.77 -11.27
CA LEU A 142 1.45 -8.11 -11.13
C LEU A 142 0.58 -8.33 -12.37
N VAL A 143 -0.66 -8.78 -12.14
CA VAL A 143 -1.66 -9.00 -13.18
C VAL A 143 -2.98 -8.35 -12.76
N GLY A 144 -3.48 -7.46 -13.61
CA GLY A 144 -4.79 -6.85 -13.45
C GLY A 144 -5.92 -7.88 -13.52
N GLY A 145 -7.09 -7.53 -12.96
CA GLY A 145 -8.22 -8.46 -12.82
C GLY A 145 -8.80 -9.02 -14.13
N LYS A 146 -8.39 -8.49 -15.29
CA LYS A 146 -8.76 -8.98 -16.64
C LYS A 146 -7.54 -9.44 -17.45
N GLY A 147 -6.41 -9.72 -16.78
CA GLY A 147 -5.23 -10.33 -17.36
C GLY A 147 -4.20 -9.36 -17.93
N THR A 148 -4.34 -8.05 -17.70
CA THR A 148 -3.29 -7.09 -18.05
C THR A 148 -2.03 -7.38 -17.23
N LYS A 149 -0.96 -7.81 -17.90
CA LYS A 149 0.34 -8.05 -17.25
C LYS A 149 1.09 -6.74 -17.04
N PHE A 150 1.95 -6.73 -16.04
CA PHE A 150 2.93 -5.67 -15.80
C PHE A 150 3.69 -5.28 -17.09
N ASN A 151 3.94 -3.98 -17.24
CA ASN A 151 4.76 -3.40 -18.30
C ASN A 151 5.76 -2.41 -17.65
N PRO A 152 7.07 -2.66 -17.74
CA PRO A 152 8.08 -1.78 -17.16
C PRO A 152 8.11 -0.36 -17.76
N GLU A 153 7.52 -0.15 -18.94
CA GLU A 153 7.44 1.17 -19.58
C GLU A 153 6.31 2.05 -19.01
N VAL A 154 5.37 1.48 -18.26
CA VAL A 154 4.20 2.21 -17.74
C VAL A 154 3.91 1.79 -16.30
N THR A 155 4.60 2.43 -15.37
CA THR A 155 4.60 2.09 -13.94
C THR A 155 3.86 3.11 -13.08
N ASP A 156 3.28 4.15 -13.67
CA ASP A 156 2.65 5.27 -12.97
C ASP A 156 1.14 5.11 -12.76
N LYS A 157 0.47 6.19 -12.30
CA LYS A 157 -0.98 6.20 -12.05
C LYS A 157 -1.85 5.86 -13.27
N THR A 158 -1.32 5.92 -14.49
CA THR A 158 -2.11 5.57 -15.70
C THR A 158 -2.57 4.11 -15.69
N ARG A 159 -1.90 3.24 -14.90
CA ARG A 159 -2.27 1.85 -14.64
C ARG A 159 -2.93 1.60 -13.29
N ALA A 160 -2.97 2.62 -12.42
CA ALA A 160 -3.62 2.59 -11.11
C ALA A 160 -5.16 2.69 -11.21
N LYS A 161 -5.75 1.81 -12.01
CA LYS A 161 -7.18 1.70 -12.26
C LYS A 161 -7.59 0.24 -12.37
N ILE A 162 -8.88 -0.03 -12.15
CA ILE A 162 -9.46 -1.36 -12.35
C ILE A 162 -9.22 -1.80 -13.79
N ASP A 163 -8.69 -3.02 -13.94
CA ASP A 163 -8.35 -3.58 -15.23
C ASP A 163 -9.59 -3.82 -16.11
N GLY A 164 -9.67 -3.11 -17.23
CA GLY A 164 -10.65 -3.33 -18.29
C GLY A 164 -10.15 -4.26 -19.40
N GLY A 165 -9.00 -4.91 -19.20
CA GLY A 165 -8.33 -5.75 -20.19
C GLY A 165 -7.74 -4.94 -21.34
N LYS A 166 -7.57 -5.57 -22.51
CA LYS A 166 -6.84 -4.98 -23.66
C LYS A 166 -7.30 -3.56 -24.07
N LYS A 167 -8.59 -3.22 -23.89
CA LYS A 167 -9.15 -1.91 -24.29
C LYS A 167 -8.88 -0.79 -23.28
N ASN A 168 -8.78 -1.13 -22.00
CA ASN A 168 -8.54 -0.18 -20.92
C ASN A 168 -7.69 -0.85 -19.84
N PRO A 169 -6.40 -1.07 -20.12
CA PRO A 169 -5.60 -1.96 -19.30
C PRO A 169 -5.23 -1.26 -17.98
N GLY A 170 -5.36 -1.99 -16.87
CA GLY A 170 -5.03 -1.54 -15.52
C GLY A 170 -4.42 -2.67 -14.70
N TYR A 171 -3.79 -2.33 -13.57
CA TYR A 171 -3.15 -3.33 -12.70
C TYR A 171 -4.01 -3.75 -11.50
N LEU A 172 -5.17 -3.12 -11.32
CA LEU A 172 -5.99 -3.32 -10.13
C LEU A 172 -7.16 -4.26 -10.40
N THR A 173 -7.56 -5.00 -9.38
CA THR A 173 -8.70 -5.92 -9.40
C THR A 173 -9.82 -5.37 -8.54
N ALA A 174 -11.02 -5.27 -9.10
CA ALA A 174 -12.20 -4.82 -8.36
C ALA A 174 -12.59 -5.84 -7.29
N LYS A 175 -12.87 -5.35 -6.08
CA LYS A 175 -13.45 -6.12 -4.97
C LYS A 175 -14.54 -5.28 -4.32
N LYS A 176 -15.71 -5.88 -4.18
CA LYS A 176 -16.87 -5.26 -3.52
C LYS A 176 -16.77 -5.41 -2.01
#